data_AF-A0A2E0ZHA4-F1
#
_entry.id   AF-A0A2E0ZHA4-F1
#
_cell.length_a   1.000
_cell.length_b   1.000
_cell.length_c   1.000
_cell.angle_alpha   90.00
_cell.angle_beta   90.00
_cell.angle_gamma   90.00
#
_symmetry.space_group_name_H-M   'P 1'
#
loop_
_entity.id
_entity.type
_entity.pdbx_description
1 polymer ?
#
loop_
_entity_poly.entity_id
_entity_poly.type
_entity_poly.pdbx_seq_one_letter_code
_entity_poly.pdbx_strand_id
1 'polypeptide(L)'
;MDEIRADYDRLENLANQFANQSQAIQQMLQKVRGAMDPLQNGGWIGRGSDSFFSEMQSEVLPASQRLQEALDEASRVTKQIVQTVKQAEEEASSPFRAS
;
A
#
# COMPACT_ATOMS: atom_id res chain seq x y z
N MET A 1 9.22 4.54 29.75
CA MET A 1 7.91 4.81 29.10
C MET A 1 8.07 5.61 27.81
N ASP A 2 8.97 6.59 27.73
CA ASP A 2 9.15 7.40 26.51
C ASP A 2 9.63 6.61 25.28
N GLU A 3 10.52 5.63 25.47
CA GLU A 3 11.05 4.78 24.38
C GLU A 3 9.95 3.94 23.70
N ILE A 4 9.10 3.31 24.50
CA ILE A 4 7.96 2.51 24.02
C ILE A 4 6.98 3.40 23.23
N ARG A 5 6.69 4.61 23.73
CA ARG A 5 5.83 5.57 23.02
C ARG A 5 6.42 5.97 21.68
N ALA A 6 7.74 6.22 21.63
CA ALA A 6 8.44 6.55 20.40
C ALA A 6 8.38 5.42 19.35
N ASP A 7 8.39 4.16 19.78
CA ASP A 7 8.28 3.00 18.86
C ASP A 7 6.87 2.87 18.26
N TYR A 8 5.82 3.11 19.05
CA TYR A 8 4.45 3.16 18.51
C TYR A 8 4.28 4.26 17.46
N ASP A 9 4.75 5.47 17.78
CA ASP A 9 4.66 6.60 16.86
C ASP A 9 5.42 6.30 15.55
N ARG A 10 6.57 5.61 15.63
CA ARG A 10 7.33 5.17 14.44
C ARG A 10 6.56 4.15 13.60
N LEU A 11 5.95 3.15 14.22
CA LEU A 11 5.17 2.13 13.51
C LEU A 11 3.90 2.71 12.88
N GLU A 12 3.21 3.61 13.58
CA GLU A 12 2.05 4.33 13.02
C GLU A 12 2.46 5.19 11.82
N ASN A 13 3.57 5.92 11.92
CA ASN A 13 4.12 6.69 10.81
C ASN A 13 4.51 5.81 9.62
N LEU A 14 5.10 4.63 9.86
CA LEU A 14 5.46 3.68 8.82
C LEU A 14 4.20 3.12 8.12
N ALA A 15 3.18 2.74 8.88
CA ALA A 15 1.91 2.27 8.32
C ALA A 15 1.25 3.33 7.43
N ASN A 16 1.32 4.61 7.84
CA ASN A 16 0.80 5.72 7.05
C ASN A 16 1.61 5.94 5.76
N GLN A 17 2.93 5.77 5.81
CA GLN A 17 3.76 5.83 4.60
C GLN A 17 3.38 4.74 3.59
N PHE A 18 3.19 3.49 4.03
CA PHE A 18 2.72 2.43 3.14
C PHE A 18 1.36 2.74 2.50
N ALA A 19 0.41 3.23 3.29
CA ALA A 19 -0.91 3.61 2.79
C ALA A 19 -0.84 4.75 1.74
N ASN A 20 -0.03 5.78 2.01
CA ASN A 20 0.15 6.90 1.09
C ASN A 20 0.76 6.43 -0.25
N GLN A 21 1.74 5.53 -0.20
CA GLN A 21 2.38 5.00 -1.42
C GLN A 21 1.46 4.08 -2.21
N SER A 22 0.67 3.25 -1.53
CA SER A 22 -0.39 2.47 -2.18
C SER A 22 -1.36 3.39 -2.94
N GLN A 23 -1.87 4.44 -2.27
CA GLN A 23 -2.78 5.39 -2.89
C GLN A 23 -2.15 6.14 -4.07
N ALA A 24 -0.87 6.50 -3.98
CA ALA A 24 -0.14 7.14 -5.07
C ALA A 24 -0.05 6.23 -6.30
N ILE A 25 0.24 4.93 -6.10
CA ILE A 25 0.27 3.94 -7.19
C ILE A 25 -1.12 3.75 -7.78
N GLN A 26 -2.17 3.66 -6.96
CA GLN A 26 -3.54 3.53 -7.43
C GLN A 26 -3.93 4.71 -8.34
N GLN A 27 -3.63 5.95 -7.93
CA GLN A 27 -3.89 7.15 -8.74
C GLN A 27 -3.07 7.17 -10.02
N MET A 28 -1.80 6.77 -9.96
CA MET A 28 -0.95 6.66 -11.14
C MET A 28 -1.51 5.65 -12.13
N LEU A 29 -1.94 4.46 -11.67
CA LEU A 29 -2.53 3.43 -12.51
C LEU A 29 -3.82 3.88 -13.18
N GLN A 30 -4.67 4.62 -12.47
CA GLN A 30 -5.88 5.20 -13.07
C GLN A 30 -5.53 6.18 -14.19
N LYS A 31 -4.55 7.06 -13.99
CA LYS A 31 -4.08 8.01 -15.01
C LYS A 31 -3.50 7.31 -16.22
N VAL A 32 -2.67 6.29 -16.00
CA VAL A 32 -2.07 5.48 -17.08
C VAL A 32 -3.16 4.80 -17.90
N ARG A 33 -4.12 4.12 -17.25
CA ARG A 33 -5.25 3.48 -17.95
C ARG A 33 -6.08 4.48 -18.74
N GLY A 34 -6.40 5.64 -18.15
CA GLY A 34 -7.15 6.69 -18.82
C GLY A 34 -6.42 7.28 -20.03
N ALA A 35 -5.10 7.42 -19.97
CA ALA A 35 -4.30 7.87 -21.11
C ALA A 35 -4.15 6.80 -22.21
N MET A 36 -4.13 5.53 -21.82
CA MET A 36 -4.05 4.40 -22.75
C MET A 36 -5.34 4.17 -23.53
N ASP A 37 -6.50 4.36 -22.90
CA ASP A 37 -7.81 4.04 -23.49
C ASP A 37 -8.05 4.67 -24.88
N PRO A 38 -7.89 5.98 -25.11
CA PRO A 38 -8.07 6.56 -26.45
C PRO A 38 -7.03 6.06 -27.45
N LEU A 39 -5.83 5.71 -27.00
CA LEU A 39 -4.78 5.17 -27.87
C LEU A 39 -5.13 3.75 -28.31
N GLN A 40 -5.67 2.93 -27.41
CA GLN A 40 -6.10 1.56 -27.69
C GLN A 40 -7.34 1.53 -28.59
N ASN A 41 -8.24 2.50 -28.43
CA ASN A 41 -9.49 2.60 -29.21
C ASN A 41 -9.30 3.27 -30.59
N GLY A 42 -8.14 3.08 -31.21
CA GLY A 42 -7.84 3.53 -32.57
C GLY A 42 -7.03 4.83 -32.67
N GLY A 43 -6.69 5.47 -31.55
CA GLY A 43 -5.79 6.62 -31.53
C GLY A 43 -4.32 6.28 -31.84
N TRP A 44 -3.93 5.01 -31.69
CA TRP A 44 -2.63 4.49 -32.08
C TRP A 44 -2.77 3.09 -32.66
N ILE A 45 -2.40 2.93 -33.93
CA ILE A 45 -2.56 1.67 -34.68
C ILE A 45 -1.21 1.23 -35.26
N GLY A 46 -0.90 -0.06 -35.10
CA GLY A 46 0.22 -0.73 -35.74
C GLY A 46 0.94 -1.69 -34.80
N ARG A 47 1.92 -2.43 -35.32
CA ARG A 47 2.62 -3.48 -34.54
C ARG A 47 3.25 -2.97 -33.23
N GLY A 48 3.68 -1.71 -33.19
CA GLY A 48 4.23 -1.09 -31.99
C GLY A 48 3.18 -0.89 -30.89
N SER A 49 1.95 -0.49 -31.25
CA SER A 49 0.85 -0.37 -30.30
C SER A 49 0.43 -1.75 -29.79
N ASP A 50 0.36 -2.75 -30.68
CA ASP A 50 -0.02 -4.12 -30.30
C ASP A 50 0.94 -4.70 -29.24
N SER A 51 2.25 -4.60 -29.47
CA SER A 51 3.26 -5.06 -28.51
C SER A 51 3.19 -4.28 -27.18
N PHE A 52 3.07 -2.96 -27.24
CA PHE A 52 2.97 -2.12 -26.05
C PHE A 52 1.75 -2.48 -25.20
N PHE A 53 0.57 -2.59 -25.82
CA PHE A 53 -0.66 -2.93 -25.09
C PHE A 53 -0.62 -4.35 -24.54
N SER A 54 0.02 -5.29 -25.25
CA SER A 54 0.25 -6.65 -24.75
C SER A 54 1.08 -6.61 -23.47
N GLU A 55 2.25 -5.97 -23.49
CA GLU A 55 3.16 -5.89 -22.33
C GLU A 55 2.50 -5.18 -21.13
N MET A 56 1.77 -4.10 -21.40
CA MET A 56 1.04 -3.38 -20.36
C MET A 56 -0.02 -4.26 -19.68
N GLN A 57 -0.76 -5.05 -20.44
CA GLN A 57 -1.83 -5.91 -19.90
C GLN A 57 -1.31 -7.19 -19.27
N SER A 58 -0.24 -7.79 -19.79
CA SER A 58 0.28 -9.07 -19.31
C SER A 58 1.24 -8.92 -18.13
N GLU A 59 1.99 -7.82 -18.04
CA GLU A 59 3.09 -7.70 -17.07
C GLU A 59 3.02 -6.41 -16.25
N VAL A 60 3.01 -5.24 -16.90
CA VAL A 60 3.24 -3.95 -16.20
C VAL A 60 2.07 -3.59 -15.28
N LEU A 61 0.83 -3.58 -15.78
CA LEU A 61 -0.35 -3.26 -14.98
C LEU A 61 -0.58 -4.31 -13.87
N PRO A 62 -0.51 -5.63 -14.13
CA PRO A 62 -0.61 -6.64 -13.07
C PRO A 62 0.49 -6.53 -12.00
N ALA A 63 1.75 -6.28 -12.38
CA ALA A 63 2.84 -6.13 -11.41
C ALA A 63 2.65 -4.89 -10.53
N SER A 64 2.23 -3.78 -11.12
CA SER A 64 1.93 -2.54 -10.40
C SER A 64 0.74 -2.69 -9.45
N GLN A 65 -0.29 -3.44 -9.85
CA GLN A 65 -1.43 -3.76 -9.00
C GLN A 65 -1.01 -4.61 -7.79
N ARG A 66 -0.18 -5.65 -8.00
CA ARG A 66 0.37 -6.45 -6.91
C ARG A 66 1.23 -5.63 -5.94
N LEU A 67 1.97 -4.64 -6.45
CA LEU A 67 2.73 -3.72 -5.60
C LEU A 67 1.82 -2.85 -4.73
N GLN A 68 0.74 -2.31 -5.31
CA GLN A 68 -0.27 -1.55 -4.56
C GLN A 68 -0.86 -2.40 -3.42
N GLU A 69 -1.29 -3.62 -3.73
CA GLU A 69 -1.86 -4.56 -2.76
C GLU A 69 -0.86 -4.92 -1.64
N ALA A 70 0.41 -5.13 -1.99
CA ALA A 70 1.45 -5.42 -1.01
C ALA A 70 1.69 -4.25 -0.04
N LEU A 71 1.58 -3.00 -0.51
CA LEU A 71 1.70 -1.80 0.32
C LEU A 71 0.48 -1.62 1.22
N ASP A 72 -0.73 -1.87 0.72
CA ASP A 72 -1.95 -1.88 1.55
C ASP A 72 -1.85 -2.92 2.66
N GLU A 73 -1.42 -4.13 2.33
CA GLU A 73 -1.22 -5.21 3.27
C GLU A 73 -0.16 -4.86 4.31
N ALA A 74 0.97 -4.28 3.90
CA ALA A 74 2.01 -3.81 4.82
C ALA A 74 1.49 -2.75 5.80
N SER A 75 0.66 -1.80 5.34
CA SER A 75 0.00 -0.81 6.21
C SER A 75 -0.91 -1.50 7.23
N ARG A 76 -1.75 -2.44 6.77
CA ARG A 76 -2.70 -3.17 7.60
C ARG A 76 -1.99 -4.00 8.68
N VAL A 77 -0.99 -4.79 8.29
CA VAL A 77 -0.23 -5.63 9.22
C VAL A 77 0.52 -4.79 10.24
N THR A 78 1.12 -3.68 9.83
CA THR A 78 1.82 -2.78 10.76
C THR A 78 0.86 -2.18 11.81
N LYS A 79 -0.35 -1.77 11.40
CA LYS A 79 -1.38 -1.30 12.34
C LYS A 79 -1.84 -2.39 13.31
N GLN A 80 -1.96 -3.64 12.83
CA GLN A 80 -2.30 -4.78 13.68
C GLN A 80 -1.21 -5.04 14.73
N ILE A 81 0.07 -4.97 14.35
CA ILE A 81 1.19 -5.08 15.30
C ILE A 81 1.07 -4.03 16.40
N VAL A 82 0.85 -2.76 16.05
CA VAL A 82 0.66 -1.67 17.02
C VAL A 82 -0.48 -1.98 18.00
N GLN A 83 -1.62 -2.46 17.50
CA GLN A 83 -2.77 -2.81 18.33
C GLN A 83 -2.47 -3.97 19.28
N THR A 84 -1.85 -5.05 18.77
CA THR A 84 -1.50 -6.23 19.56
C THR A 84 -0.52 -5.89 20.68
N VAL A 85 0.50 -5.09 20.41
CA VAL A 85 1.48 -4.71 21.44
C VAL A 85 0.85 -3.79 22.49
N LYS A 86 0.03 -2.80 22.08
CA LYS A 86 -0.72 -1.94 23.03
C LYS A 86 -1.60 -2.76 23.97
N GLN A 87 -2.35 -3.72 23.44
CA GLN A 87 -3.21 -4.59 24.24
C GLN A 87 -2.40 -5.45 25.22
N ALA A 88 -1.29 -6.04 24.78
CA ALA A 88 -0.42 -6.84 25.64
C ALA A 88 0.16 -6.01 26.80
N GLU A 89 0.50 -4.75 26.57
CA GLU A 89 0.98 -3.84 27.61
C GLU A 89 -0.12 -3.44 28.61
N GLU A 90 -1.33 -3.18 28.14
CA GLU A 90 -2.49 -2.91 29.01
C GLU A 90 -2.81 -4.11 29.92
N GLU A 91 -2.80 -5.32 29.36
CA GLU A 91 -3.02 -6.56 30.11
C GLU A 91 -1.91 -6.80 31.15
N ALA A 92 -0.65 -6.59 30.79
CA ALA A 92 0.49 -6.78 31.69
C ALA A 92 0.57 -5.72 32.81
N SER A 93 0.05 -4.51 32.58
CA SER A 93 0.07 -3.42 33.56
C SER A 93 -1.15 -3.42 34.51
N SER A 94 -2.24 -4.11 34.14
CA SER A 94 -3.47 -4.24 34.94
C SER A 94 -3.24 -4.74 36.39
N PRO A 95 -2.43 -5.80 36.65
CA PRO A 95 -2.18 -6.30 38.01
C PRO A 95 -1.45 -5.29 38.91
N PHE A 96 -0.60 -4.44 38.31
CA PHE A 96 0.21 -3.46 39.03
C PHE A 96 -0.53 -2.15 39.30
N ARG A 97 -1.69 -1.91 38.69
CA ARG A 97 -2.56 -0.74 38.94
C ARG A 97 -3.60 -0.98 40.04
N ALA A 98 -3.87 -2.24 40.38
CA ALA A 98 -4.82 -2.65 41.41
C ALA A 98 -4.17 -2.89 42.79
N SER A 99 -2.85 -2.65 42.92
CA SER A 99 -2.07 -2.80 44.16
C SER A 99 -1.69 -1.45 44.76
#